data_AF-A0A519MU00-F1
#
_entry.id   AF-A0A519MU00-F1
#
_cell.length_a   1.000
_cell.length_b   1.000
_cell.length_c   1.000
_cell.angle_alpha   90.00
_cell.angle_beta   90.00
_cell.angle_gamma   90.00
#
_symmetry.space_group_name_H-M   'P 1'
#
loop_
_entity.id
_entity.type
_entity.pdbx_description
1 polymer ?
#
loop_
_entity_poly.entity_id
_entity_poly.type
_entity_poly.pdbx_seq_one_letter_code
_entity_poly.pdbx_strand_id
1 'polypeptide(L)'
;MEPYQNQNSSPVAGFFSSATAKIIMVGLLTLVLLIPLQFVKSLISERAERQKSVVNEINQKWGGSVYFYGPIVKVPYTVYEETRVSNEKTKQVTVQRTPSTEFAYFFPEELKAAINVKTEEKNRNNYESVVFNSQMDIKGSYTLPDFAAENIPADNIQWDKASIVIRTNNIKGIKGGVNIQLAGQKHTFEPVAKVDRDTIATLETRVANLREVFAGAAVPFSLNIIYNGSEQVKMVPIGKITEATMASNWHSPSFAGNFLPESKKVNDNGFTSAWKISYLNRPFTQQYFG
;
A
#
# COMPACT_ATOMS: atom_id res chain seq x y z
N MET A 1 60.20 63.15 -62.36
CA MET A 1 60.30 61.94 -63.19
C MET A 1 59.29 60.95 -62.65
N GLU A 2 58.23 60.75 -63.43
CA GLU A 2 57.28 59.62 -63.37
C GLU A 2 58.03 58.27 -63.57
N PRO A 3 57.45 57.05 -63.43
CA PRO A 3 56.01 56.72 -63.23
C PRO A 3 55.68 55.36 -62.50
N TYR A 4 54.37 55.02 -62.45
CA TYR A 4 53.71 53.69 -62.34
C TYR A 4 53.94 52.83 -61.06
N GLN A 5 52.99 52.09 -60.47
CA GLN A 5 51.85 51.33 -61.02
C GLN A 5 50.67 51.19 -60.03
N ASN A 6 49.48 51.04 -60.62
CA ASN A 6 48.28 50.40 -60.07
C ASN A 6 48.58 49.11 -59.29
N GLN A 7 47.83 48.86 -58.21
CA GLN A 7 47.17 47.57 -58.07
C GLN A 7 45.85 47.68 -57.33
N ASN A 8 44.83 47.16 -58.01
CA ASN A 8 43.43 47.13 -57.64
C ASN A 8 43.18 46.56 -56.24
N SER A 9 42.22 47.20 -55.60
CA SER A 9 41.35 46.70 -54.55
C SER A 9 40.88 45.26 -54.76
N SER A 10 41.08 44.45 -53.72
CA SER A 10 40.06 43.52 -53.24
C SER A 10 40.16 43.53 -51.72
N PRO A 11 39.19 44.07 -50.96
CA PRO A 11 39.19 43.85 -49.53
C PRO A 11 38.92 42.36 -49.36
N VAL A 12 39.88 41.62 -48.80
CA VAL A 12 39.61 40.28 -48.30
C VAL A 12 38.50 40.47 -47.27
N ALA A 13 37.27 40.16 -47.66
CA ALA A 13 36.12 40.24 -46.80
C ALA A 13 36.43 39.33 -45.60
N GLY A 14 36.78 39.96 -44.47
CA GLY A 14 37.10 39.24 -43.25
C GLY A 14 35.94 38.32 -42.96
N PHE A 15 36.21 37.01 -42.93
CA PHE A 15 35.20 35.95 -42.84
C PHE A 15 34.14 36.22 -41.73
N PHE A 16 34.52 36.98 -40.71
CA PHE A 16 33.73 37.43 -39.56
C PHE A 16 32.76 38.61 -39.78
N SER A 17 32.73 39.26 -40.95
CA SER A 17 31.83 40.42 -41.21
C SER A 17 30.51 40.05 -41.88
N SER A 18 30.39 38.84 -42.43
CA SER A 18 29.16 38.37 -43.10
C SER A 18 28.06 38.00 -42.09
N ALA A 19 26.79 38.23 -42.46
CA ALA A 19 25.64 37.86 -41.64
C ALA A 19 25.63 36.35 -41.28
N THR A 20 26.04 35.50 -42.23
CA THR A 20 26.16 34.05 -42.04
C THR A 20 27.20 33.69 -40.97
N ALA A 21 28.36 34.34 -40.97
CA ALA A 21 29.39 34.09 -39.94
C ALA A 21 28.95 34.52 -38.54
N LYS A 22 28.17 35.61 -38.42
CA LYS A 22 27.56 36.03 -37.15
C LYS A 22 26.54 35.00 -36.64
N ILE A 23 25.72 34.43 -37.52
CA ILE A 23 24.76 33.37 -37.15
C ILE A 23 25.49 32.11 -36.67
N ILE A 24 26.57 31.70 -37.36
CA ILE A 24 27.39 30.55 -36.95
C ILE A 24 28.06 30.82 -35.59
N MET A 25 28.60 32.02 -35.38
CA MET A 25 29.23 32.41 -34.12
C MET A 25 28.24 32.39 -32.95
N VAL A 26 27.02 32.90 -33.16
CA VAL A 26 25.94 32.82 -32.16
C VAL A 26 25.56 31.37 -31.88
N GLY A 27 25.43 30.53 -32.91
CA GLY A 27 25.15 29.09 -32.74
C GLY A 27 26.26 28.34 -32.00
N LEU A 28 27.53 28.70 -32.21
CA LEU A 28 28.65 28.10 -31.50
C LEU A 28 28.69 28.58 -30.04
N LEU A 29 28.45 29.86 -29.79
CA LEU A 29 28.36 30.41 -28.43
C LEU A 29 27.19 29.79 -27.65
N THR A 30 26.03 29.58 -28.27
CA THR A 30 24.90 28.91 -27.60
C THR A 30 25.23 27.46 -27.28
N LEU A 31 25.89 26.72 -28.18
CA LEU A 31 26.36 25.36 -27.91
C LEU A 31 27.36 25.32 -26.73
N VAL A 32 28.30 26.26 -26.67
CA VAL A 32 29.24 26.36 -25.54
C VAL A 32 28.50 26.64 -24.23
N LEU A 33 27.47 27.50 -24.24
CA LEU A 33 26.64 27.79 -23.07
C LEU A 33 25.76 26.62 -22.60
N LEU A 34 25.48 25.64 -23.47
CA LEU A 34 24.77 24.42 -23.05
C LEU A 34 25.61 23.51 -22.14
N ILE A 35 26.94 23.56 -22.25
CA ILE A 35 27.83 22.71 -21.44
C ILE A 35 27.70 23.07 -19.93
N PRO A 36 27.86 24.33 -19.49
CA PRO A 36 27.61 24.72 -18.10
C PRO A 36 26.19 24.41 -17.63
N LEU A 37 25.18 24.60 -18.49
CA LEU A 37 23.79 24.31 -18.15
C LEU A 37 23.60 22.82 -17.84
N GLN A 38 24.26 21.94 -18.58
CA GLN A 38 24.22 20.50 -18.32
C GLN A 38 24.88 20.14 -16.98
N PHE A 39 25.98 20.80 -16.60
CA PHE A 39 26.60 20.61 -15.29
C PHE A 39 25.71 21.08 -14.14
N VAL A 40 25.02 22.22 -14.29
CA VAL A 40 24.05 22.69 -13.29
C VAL A 40 22.90 21.69 -13.13
N LYS A 41 22.34 21.20 -14.25
CA LYS A 41 21.30 20.16 -14.22
C LYS A 41 21.77 18.87 -13.54
N SER A 42 22.98 18.41 -13.85
CA SER A 42 23.59 17.23 -13.24
C SER A 42 23.74 17.40 -11.72
N LEU A 43 24.26 18.54 -11.27
CA LEU A 43 24.44 18.83 -9.84
C LEU A 43 23.11 18.94 -9.08
N ILE A 44 22.08 19.51 -9.71
CA ILE A 44 20.72 19.54 -9.14
C ILE A 44 20.15 18.12 -9.05
N SER A 45 20.33 17.29 -10.09
CA SER A 45 19.90 15.89 -10.09
C SER A 45 20.58 15.09 -8.98
N GLU A 46 21.91 15.22 -8.83
CA GLU A 46 22.67 14.52 -7.80
C GLU A 46 22.18 14.91 -6.38
N ARG A 47 21.86 16.20 -6.15
CA ARG A 47 21.31 16.65 -4.87
C ARG A 47 19.91 16.10 -4.60
N ALA A 48 19.05 16.09 -5.60
CA ALA A 48 17.71 15.52 -5.49
C ALA A 48 17.77 14.01 -5.21
N GLU A 49 18.64 13.28 -5.89
CA GLU A 49 18.88 11.84 -5.68
C GLU A 49 19.46 11.56 -4.28
N ARG A 50 20.43 12.36 -3.82
CA ARG A 50 21.00 12.22 -2.48
C ARG A 50 19.96 12.47 -1.39
N GLN A 51 19.13 13.50 -1.54
CA GLN A 51 18.00 13.75 -0.63
C GLN A 51 17.04 12.56 -0.60
N LYS A 52 16.63 12.06 -1.77
CA LYS A 52 15.74 10.89 -1.88
C LYS A 52 16.34 9.65 -1.22
N SER A 53 17.63 9.41 -1.40
CA SER A 53 18.35 8.30 -0.79
C SER A 53 18.37 8.40 0.74
N VAL A 54 18.67 9.58 1.30
CA VAL A 54 18.71 9.80 2.75
C VAL A 54 17.31 9.66 3.37
N VAL A 55 16.28 10.21 2.73
CA VAL A 55 14.87 10.03 3.17
C VAL A 55 14.49 8.55 3.14
N ASN A 56 14.83 7.84 2.07
CA ASN A 56 14.56 6.41 1.96
C ASN A 56 15.30 5.60 3.04
N GLU A 57 16.55 5.96 3.37
CA GLU A 57 17.29 5.29 4.45
C GLU A 57 16.66 5.53 5.83
N ILE A 58 16.18 6.76 6.10
CA ILE A 58 15.42 7.08 7.31
C ILE A 58 14.13 6.24 7.36
N ASN A 59 13.37 6.20 6.25
CA ASN A 59 12.12 5.46 6.14
C ASN A 59 12.35 3.94 6.30
N GLN A 60 13.42 3.40 5.73
CA GLN A 60 13.81 1.99 5.90
C GLN A 60 14.16 1.65 7.36
N LYS A 61 14.69 2.60 8.13
CA LYS A 61 15.03 2.42 9.54
C LYS A 61 13.80 2.58 10.45
N TRP A 62 12.95 3.57 10.21
CA TRP A 62 11.80 3.91 11.06
C TRP A 62 10.52 3.11 10.76
N GLY A 63 10.24 2.89 9.48
CA GLY A 63 8.96 2.40 8.96
C GLY A 63 8.52 3.27 7.79
N GLY A 64 8.15 2.65 6.67
CA GLY A 64 7.73 3.36 5.46
C GLY A 64 6.24 3.69 5.46
N SER A 65 5.67 3.81 4.25
CA SER A 65 4.22 3.92 4.07
C SER A 65 3.46 2.81 4.78
N VAL A 66 2.36 3.17 5.46
CA VAL A 66 1.50 2.23 6.17
C VAL A 66 0.30 1.90 5.28
N TYR A 67 0.19 0.65 4.88
CA TYR A 67 -1.00 0.06 4.27
C TYR A 67 -1.59 -0.96 5.24
N PHE A 68 -2.87 -0.84 5.55
CA PHE A 68 -3.59 -1.71 6.47
C PHE A 68 -4.82 -2.33 5.79
N TYR A 69 -4.89 -3.65 5.81
CA TYR A 69 -6.00 -4.43 5.24
C TYR A 69 -6.41 -5.53 6.22
N GLY A 70 -7.54 -5.36 6.89
CA GLY A 70 -8.06 -6.31 7.89
C GLY A 70 -9.00 -5.65 8.90
N PRO A 71 -9.44 -6.38 9.94
CA PRO A 71 -9.25 -7.82 10.15
C PRO A 71 -10.19 -8.69 9.29
N ILE A 72 -9.70 -9.83 8.80
CA ILE A 72 -10.43 -10.77 7.93
C ILE A 72 -10.53 -12.11 8.65
N VAL A 73 -11.72 -12.70 8.72
CA VAL A 73 -11.89 -14.05 9.26
C VAL A 73 -11.57 -15.05 8.16
N LYS A 74 -10.62 -15.95 8.42
CA LYS A 74 -10.18 -17.00 7.50
C LYS A 74 -10.58 -18.35 8.07
N VAL A 75 -11.37 -19.11 7.32
CA VAL A 75 -11.89 -20.42 7.75
C VAL A 75 -11.54 -21.45 6.68
N PRO A 76 -10.72 -22.47 7.00
CA PRO A 76 -10.42 -23.54 6.07
C PRO A 76 -11.66 -24.43 5.84
N TYR A 77 -11.82 -24.93 4.62
CA TYR A 77 -12.83 -25.94 4.29
C TYR A 77 -12.27 -26.99 3.34
N THR A 78 -12.86 -28.18 3.37
CA THR A 78 -12.46 -29.29 2.51
C THR A 78 -13.30 -29.33 1.24
N VAL A 79 -12.62 -29.33 0.10
CA VAL A 79 -13.21 -29.61 -1.21
C VAL A 79 -12.79 -31.00 -1.68
N TYR A 80 -13.63 -31.64 -2.49
CA TYR A 80 -13.34 -32.94 -3.07
C TYR A 80 -13.26 -32.80 -4.58
N GLU A 81 -12.09 -33.07 -5.15
CA GLU A 81 -11.95 -33.19 -6.60
C GLU A 81 -12.33 -34.62 -7.02
N GLU A 82 -13.28 -34.74 -7.94
CA GLU A 82 -13.68 -36.02 -8.53
C GLU A 82 -12.84 -36.30 -9.78
N THR A 83 -11.92 -37.26 -9.68
CA THR A 83 -11.17 -37.76 -10.83
C THR A 83 -11.73 -39.11 -11.26
N ARG A 84 -12.15 -39.22 -12.53
CA ARG A 84 -12.59 -40.50 -13.10
C ARG A 84 -11.37 -41.29 -13.54
N VAL A 85 -11.04 -42.33 -12.80
CA VAL A 85 -9.94 -43.24 -13.14
C VAL A 85 -10.54 -44.44 -13.86
N SER A 86 -10.19 -44.60 -15.14
CA SER A 86 -10.59 -45.75 -15.94
C SER A 86 -9.56 -46.84 -15.79
N ASN A 87 -9.98 -48.02 -15.30
CA ASN A 87 -9.09 -49.17 -15.23
C ASN A 87 -9.03 -49.85 -16.61
N GLU A 88 -7.89 -49.74 -17.29
CA GLU A 88 -7.68 -50.25 -18.66
C GLU A 88 -7.93 -51.76 -18.82
N LYS A 89 -7.87 -52.55 -17.73
CA LYS A 89 -8.09 -54.00 -17.76
C LYS A 89 -9.54 -54.41 -17.55
N THR A 90 -10.33 -53.65 -16.81
CA THR A 90 -11.73 -54.03 -16.45
C THR A 90 -12.78 -53.13 -17.08
N LYS A 91 -12.39 -52.03 -17.76
CA LYS A 91 -13.30 -50.98 -18.26
C LYS A 91 -14.23 -50.39 -17.18
N GLN A 92 -13.94 -50.62 -15.90
CA GLN A 92 -14.69 -49.99 -14.81
C GLN A 92 -14.18 -48.57 -14.57
N VAL A 93 -15.12 -47.62 -14.56
CA VAL A 93 -14.87 -46.23 -14.18
C VAL A 93 -15.02 -46.14 -12.67
N THR A 94 -13.92 -45.90 -11.97
CA THR A 94 -13.94 -45.61 -10.53
C THR A 94 -13.84 -44.11 -10.33
N VAL A 95 -14.74 -43.54 -9.54
CA VAL A 95 -14.67 -42.14 -9.13
C VAL A 95 -13.76 -42.06 -7.90
N GLN A 96 -12.57 -41.46 -8.07
CA GLN A 96 -11.67 -41.17 -6.96
C GLN A 96 -11.97 -39.75 -6.46
N ARG A 97 -12.21 -39.59 -5.16
CA ARG A 97 -12.36 -38.30 -4.51
C ARG A 97 -11.08 -37.95 -3.77
N THR A 98 -10.38 -36.91 -4.22
CA THR A 98 -9.17 -36.42 -3.56
C THR A 98 -9.53 -35.18 -2.73
N PRO A 99 -9.33 -35.19 -1.40
CA PRO A 99 -9.60 -34.02 -0.57
C PRO A 99 -8.51 -32.96 -0.77
N SER A 100 -8.91 -31.71 -0.98
CA SER A 100 -8.05 -30.52 -0.94
C SER A 100 -8.59 -29.54 0.09
N THR A 101 -7.71 -28.69 0.65
CA THR A 101 -8.10 -27.65 1.61
C THR A 101 -8.05 -26.29 0.92
N GLU A 102 -9.17 -25.59 0.94
CA GLU A 102 -9.31 -24.21 0.47
C GLU A 102 -9.67 -23.29 1.65
N PHE A 103 -9.65 -21.98 1.44
CA PHE A 103 -9.91 -21.00 2.49
C PHE A 103 -11.07 -20.08 2.13
N ALA A 104 -12.00 -19.93 3.08
CA ALA A 104 -13.06 -18.94 3.00
C ALA A 104 -12.64 -17.70 3.80
N TYR A 105 -12.81 -16.52 3.20
CA TYR A 105 -12.46 -15.23 3.77
C TYR A 105 -13.72 -14.39 3.95
N PHE A 106 -13.98 -13.96 5.19
CA PHE A 106 -15.17 -13.19 5.55
C PHE A 106 -14.79 -11.81 6.09
N PHE A 107 -15.40 -10.79 5.51
CA PHE A 107 -15.21 -9.40 5.92
C PHE A 107 -16.31 -8.95 6.90
N PRO A 108 -16.04 -7.95 7.75
CA PRO A 108 -16.99 -7.51 8.76
C PRO A 108 -18.23 -6.81 8.16
N GLU A 109 -19.35 -6.89 8.85
CA GLU A 109 -20.59 -6.17 8.50
C GLU A 109 -20.39 -4.66 8.76
N GLU A 110 -19.83 -4.31 9.92
CA GLU A 110 -19.45 -2.94 10.26
C GLU A 110 -17.97 -2.85 10.56
N LEU A 111 -17.30 -1.83 10.04
CA LEU A 111 -15.93 -1.49 10.40
C LEU A 111 -15.84 0.01 10.74
N LYS A 112 -15.47 0.32 11.98
CA LYS A 112 -15.24 1.66 12.47
C LYS A 112 -13.76 1.81 12.83
N ALA A 113 -13.09 2.74 12.16
CA ALA A 113 -11.67 3.02 12.38
C ALA A 113 -11.49 4.45 12.91
N ALA A 114 -10.85 4.59 14.06
CA ALA A 114 -10.36 5.85 14.57
C ALA A 114 -8.83 5.87 14.48
N ILE A 115 -8.30 6.78 13.67
CA ILE A 115 -6.87 6.85 13.35
C ILE A 115 -6.31 8.18 13.89
N ASN A 116 -5.36 8.10 14.81
CA ASN A 116 -4.65 9.27 15.32
C ASN A 116 -3.20 9.23 14.82
N VAL A 117 -2.80 10.22 14.03
CA VAL A 117 -1.47 10.31 13.43
C VAL A 117 -0.71 11.49 14.02
N LYS A 118 0.36 11.22 14.76
CA LYS A 118 1.27 12.24 15.28
C LYS A 118 2.55 12.30 14.44
N THR A 119 2.78 13.41 13.75
CA THR A 119 4.00 13.66 12.98
C THR A 119 5.13 14.18 13.86
N GLU A 120 6.36 13.82 13.50
CA GLU A 120 7.60 14.28 14.09
C GLU A 120 8.65 14.49 12.98
N GLU A 121 9.44 15.56 13.08
CA GLU A 121 10.61 15.74 12.23
C GLU A 121 11.77 14.89 12.74
N LYS A 122 12.44 14.20 11.81
CA LYS A 122 13.66 13.44 12.07
C LYS A 122 14.75 13.93 11.13
N ASN A 123 15.90 14.23 11.73
CA ASN A 123 17.04 14.76 11.01
C ASN A 123 18.14 13.71 10.92
N ARG A 124 18.77 13.60 9.75
CA ARG A 124 20.02 12.86 9.57
C ARG A 124 20.96 13.68 8.70
N ASN A 125 22.11 14.02 9.27
CA ASN A 125 23.05 15.00 8.72
C ASN A 125 22.36 16.35 8.50
N ASN A 126 22.32 16.85 7.26
CA ASN A 126 21.67 18.08 6.83
C ASN A 126 20.32 17.84 6.11
N TYR A 127 19.74 16.64 6.26
CA TYR A 127 18.46 16.28 5.65
C TYR A 127 17.41 16.02 6.72
N GLU A 128 16.23 16.57 6.51
CA GLU A 128 15.07 16.43 7.38
C GLU A 128 14.02 15.57 6.69
N SER A 129 13.36 14.69 7.45
CA SER A 129 12.24 13.87 6.98
C SER A 129 11.15 13.87 8.03
N VAL A 130 9.90 14.01 7.58
CA VAL A 130 8.74 13.90 8.46
C VAL A 130 8.34 12.43 8.57
N VAL A 131 8.39 11.91 9.79
CA VAL A 131 7.87 10.59 10.13
C VAL A 131 6.63 10.76 11.01
N PHE A 132 5.91 9.68 11.25
CA PHE A 132 4.77 9.70 12.16
C PHE A 132 4.68 8.44 13.02
N ASN A 133 3.91 8.59 14.09
CA ASN A 133 3.29 7.49 14.81
C ASN A 133 1.78 7.50 14.54
N SER A 134 1.24 6.37 14.11
CA SER A 134 -0.18 6.19 13.82
C SER A 134 -0.77 5.16 14.77
N GLN A 135 -1.69 5.58 15.62
CA GLN A 135 -2.52 4.69 16.42
C GLN A 135 -3.83 4.45 15.67
N MET A 136 -4.16 3.18 15.40
CA MET A 136 -5.40 2.77 14.76
C MET A 136 -6.24 1.94 15.74
N ASP A 137 -7.38 2.49 16.11
CA ASP A 137 -8.40 1.82 16.91
C ASP A 137 -9.54 1.37 16.00
N ILE A 138 -9.61 0.06 15.77
CA ILE A 138 -10.53 -0.54 14.80
C ILE A 138 -11.53 -1.41 15.55
N LYS A 139 -12.82 -1.13 15.38
CA LYS A 139 -13.93 -1.84 16.00
C LYS A 139 -14.94 -2.22 14.95
N GLY A 140 -15.76 -3.21 15.25
CA GLY A 140 -16.80 -3.61 14.32
C GLY A 140 -17.49 -4.88 14.75
N SER A 141 -18.21 -5.48 13.82
CA SER A 141 -18.86 -6.75 14.02
C SER A 141 -18.86 -7.59 12.75
N TYR A 142 -18.72 -8.90 12.93
CA TYR A 142 -18.99 -9.88 11.90
C TYR A 142 -20.40 -10.45 12.06
N THR A 143 -20.99 -10.88 10.95
CA THR A 143 -22.16 -11.75 10.91
C THR A 143 -21.71 -13.22 10.80
N LEU A 144 -22.65 -14.15 10.94
CA LEU A 144 -22.38 -15.57 10.72
C LEU A 144 -21.83 -15.79 9.30
N PRO A 145 -20.63 -16.39 9.14
CA PRO A 145 -20.09 -16.74 7.83
C PRO A 145 -21.02 -17.66 7.04
N ASP A 146 -21.41 -17.23 5.84
CA ASP A 146 -22.34 -17.97 4.98
C ASP A 146 -21.61 -18.84 3.96
N PHE A 147 -21.48 -20.12 4.28
CA PHE A 147 -20.95 -21.17 3.41
C PHE A 147 -21.99 -21.77 2.46
N ALA A 148 -23.29 -21.50 2.69
CA ALA A 148 -24.37 -22.06 1.88
C ALA A 148 -24.39 -21.46 0.47
N ALA A 149 -23.91 -20.22 0.32
CA ALA A 149 -23.74 -19.56 -0.97
C ALA A 149 -22.91 -20.39 -1.98
N GLU A 150 -21.94 -21.16 -1.50
CA GLU A 150 -21.07 -22.03 -2.32
C GLU A 150 -21.40 -23.52 -2.18
N ASN A 151 -22.56 -23.87 -1.59
CA ASN A 151 -22.99 -25.26 -1.35
C ASN A 151 -21.98 -26.11 -0.56
N ILE A 152 -21.20 -25.50 0.35
CA ILE A 152 -20.21 -26.22 1.16
C ILE A 152 -20.92 -26.91 2.36
N PRO A 153 -20.85 -28.24 2.49
CA PRO A 153 -21.45 -28.96 3.62
C PRO A 153 -20.83 -28.54 4.96
N ALA A 154 -21.64 -28.49 6.02
CA ALA A 154 -21.18 -28.10 7.36
C ALA A 154 -20.05 -29.01 7.90
N ASP A 155 -20.05 -30.28 7.52
CA ASP A 155 -19.02 -31.26 7.91
C ASP A 155 -17.66 -31.00 7.26
N ASN A 156 -17.63 -30.24 6.15
CA ASN A 156 -16.40 -29.88 5.46
C ASN A 156 -15.78 -28.59 6.02
N ILE A 157 -16.46 -27.87 6.91
CA ILE A 157 -15.99 -26.60 7.46
C ILE A 157 -15.11 -26.85 8.69
N GLN A 158 -13.85 -26.43 8.62
CA GLN A 158 -12.85 -26.65 9.68
C GLN A 158 -12.81 -25.46 10.66
N TRP A 159 -13.89 -25.27 11.41
CA TRP A 159 -14.01 -24.18 12.39
C TRP A 159 -12.93 -24.20 13.47
N ASP A 160 -12.41 -25.37 13.82
CA ASP A 160 -11.31 -25.59 14.78
C ASP A 160 -9.97 -25.03 14.29
N LYS A 161 -9.85 -24.77 12.98
CA LYS A 161 -8.66 -24.23 12.33
C LYS A 161 -8.84 -22.81 11.78
N ALA A 162 -9.88 -22.12 12.22
CA ALA A 162 -10.13 -20.75 11.80
C ALA A 162 -9.12 -19.78 12.43
N SER A 163 -8.82 -18.71 11.71
CA SER A 163 -7.86 -17.68 12.12
C SER A 163 -8.33 -16.30 11.66
N ILE A 164 -7.67 -15.25 12.14
CA ILE A 164 -7.92 -13.88 11.73
C ILE A 164 -6.67 -13.34 11.07
N VAL A 165 -6.83 -12.66 9.94
CA VAL A 165 -5.76 -12.17 9.09
C VAL A 165 -5.78 -10.65 8.98
N ILE A 166 -4.60 -10.05 9.06
CA ILE A 166 -4.34 -8.66 8.69
C ILE A 166 -3.17 -8.65 7.70
N ARG A 167 -3.25 -7.81 6.68
CA ARG A 167 -2.19 -7.60 5.71
C ARG A 167 -1.66 -6.17 5.79
N THR A 168 -0.34 -6.05 5.77
CA THR A 168 0.35 -4.76 5.83
C THR A 168 1.69 -4.79 5.12
N ASN A 169 2.10 -3.68 4.53
CA ASN A 169 3.42 -3.51 3.91
C ASN A 169 4.49 -3.00 4.91
N ASN A 170 4.12 -2.67 6.15
CA ASN A 170 5.02 -2.07 7.13
C ASN A 170 5.05 -2.85 8.46
N ILE A 171 5.39 -4.15 8.41
CA ILE A 171 5.54 -4.97 9.62
C ILE A 171 6.61 -4.41 10.55
N LYS A 172 7.75 -3.94 10.00
CA LYS A 172 8.84 -3.38 10.80
C LYS A 172 8.43 -2.15 11.61
N GLY A 173 7.46 -1.38 11.11
CA GLY A 173 6.92 -0.21 11.79
C GLY A 173 5.96 -0.54 12.93
N ILE A 174 5.47 -1.78 13.06
CA ILE A 174 4.53 -2.14 14.13
C ILE A 174 5.22 -2.03 15.49
N LYS A 175 4.56 -1.33 16.43
CA LYS A 175 5.00 -1.23 17.81
C LYS A 175 4.21 -2.17 18.71
N GLY A 176 4.94 -2.98 19.49
CA GLY A 176 4.36 -3.90 20.46
C GLY A 176 3.62 -5.09 19.81
N GLY A 177 2.87 -5.83 20.62
CA GLY A 177 2.07 -6.96 20.14
C GLY A 177 0.74 -6.48 19.57
N VAL A 178 0.35 -7.05 18.43
CA VAL A 178 -0.96 -6.80 17.80
C VAL A 178 -1.93 -7.84 18.31
N ASN A 179 -3.06 -7.39 18.86
CA ASN A 179 -4.07 -8.27 19.43
C ASN A 179 -5.46 -7.83 18.97
N ILE A 180 -6.32 -8.79 18.67
CA ILE A 180 -7.75 -8.58 18.46
C ILE A 180 -8.53 -9.24 19.59
N GLN A 181 -9.49 -8.51 20.14
CA GLN A 181 -10.55 -9.07 20.97
C GLN A 181 -11.69 -9.47 20.03
N LEU A 182 -12.06 -10.75 20.00
CA LEU A 182 -13.20 -11.26 19.25
C LEU A 182 -14.16 -11.92 20.26
N ALA A 183 -15.39 -11.43 20.35
CA ALA A 183 -16.36 -11.87 21.37
C ALA A 183 -15.80 -11.96 22.81
N GLY A 184 -14.92 -11.01 23.17
CA GLY A 184 -14.28 -10.96 24.50
C GLY A 184 -13.04 -11.87 24.66
N GLN A 185 -12.71 -12.70 23.67
CA GLN A 185 -11.50 -13.53 23.67
C GLN A 185 -10.35 -12.84 22.95
N LYS A 186 -9.16 -12.90 23.55
CA LYS A 186 -7.95 -12.28 23.02
C LYS A 186 -7.24 -13.23 22.07
N HIS A 187 -7.04 -12.79 20.83
CA HIS A 187 -6.19 -13.46 19.85
C HIS A 187 -5.00 -12.57 19.50
N THR A 188 -3.80 -13.12 19.65
CA THR A 188 -2.54 -12.46 19.30
C THR A 188 -2.18 -12.79 17.85
N PHE A 189 -1.78 -11.79 17.08
CA PHE A 189 -1.27 -11.98 15.72
C PHE A 189 0.21 -12.31 15.71
N GLU A 190 0.60 -13.21 14.82
CA GLU A 190 1.98 -13.57 14.54
C GLU A 190 2.28 -13.34 13.05
N PRO A 191 3.52 -12.94 12.69
CA PRO A 191 3.94 -12.90 11.29
C PRO A 191 3.90 -14.29 10.65
N VAL A 192 3.28 -14.39 9.48
CA VAL A 192 3.30 -15.60 8.66
C VAL A 192 4.55 -15.58 7.78
N ALA A 193 5.30 -16.69 7.77
CA ALA A 193 6.45 -16.84 6.89
C ALA A 193 6.02 -16.66 5.42
N LYS A 194 6.69 -15.75 4.71
CA LYS A 194 6.39 -15.47 3.30
C LYS A 194 6.67 -16.71 2.46
N VAL A 195 5.65 -17.20 1.76
CA VAL A 195 5.79 -18.22 0.70
C VAL A 195 6.10 -17.54 -0.65
N ASP A 196 5.71 -16.28 -0.82
CA ASP A 196 5.82 -15.51 -2.08
C ASP A 196 6.65 -14.23 -1.97
N ARG A 197 7.04 -13.68 -3.13
CA ARG A 197 7.71 -12.37 -3.28
C ARG A 197 6.77 -11.16 -3.09
N ASP A 198 5.68 -11.32 -2.35
CA ASP A 198 4.74 -10.22 -2.09
C ASP A 198 5.42 -9.12 -1.25
N THR A 199 5.21 -7.87 -1.64
CA THR A 199 5.64 -6.69 -0.88
C THR A 199 4.76 -6.46 0.36
N ILE A 200 3.57 -7.04 0.37
CA ILE A 200 2.63 -7.03 1.50
C ILE A 200 2.86 -8.30 2.32
N ALA A 201 2.99 -8.14 3.62
CA ALA A 201 3.15 -9.24 4.55
C ALA A 201 1.85 -9.52 5.31
N THR A 202 1.73 -10.74 5.81
CA THR A 202 0.53 -11.25 6.46
C THR A 202 0.82 -11.48 7.94
N LEU A 203 -0.07 -10.97 8.78
CA LEU A 203 -0.19 -11.28 10.19
C LEU A 203 -1.41 -12.17 10.37
N GLU A 204 -1.25 -13.29 11.06
CA GLU A 204 -2.33 -14.26 11.30
C GLU A 204 -2.37 -14.63 12.77
N THR A 205 -3.56 -14.76 13.34
CA THR A 205 -3.69 -15.28 14.71
C THR A 205 -3.37 -16.78 14.74
N ARG A 206 -3.07 -17.30 15.93
CA ARG A 206 -3.11 -18.77 16.11
C ARG A 206 -4.50 -19.28 15.74
N VAL A 207 -4.55 -20.50 15.21
CA VAL A 207 -5.81 -21.18 14.93
C VAL A 207 -6.62 -21.33 16.22
N ALA A 208 -7.92 -21.10 16.12
CA ALA A 208 -8.85 -21.23 17.22
C ALA A 208 -10.17 -21.79 16.70
N ASN A 209 -10.90 -22.47 17.59
CA ASN A 209 -12.26 -22.89 17.28
C ASN A 209 -13.19 -21.67 17.37
N LEU A 210 -13.60 -21.16 16.21
CA LEU A 210 -14.50 -20.00 16.13
C LEU A 210 -15.98 -20.40 16.01
N ARG A 211 -16.33 -21.70 16.05
CA ARG A 211 -17.71 -22.15 15.88
C ARG A 211 -18.66 -21.54 16.92
N GLU A 212 -18.26 -21.57 18.19
CA GLU A 212 -19.06 -21.03 19.29
C GLU A 212 -19.11 -19.50 19.27
N VAL A 213 -18.02 -18.87 18.85
CA VAL A 213 -17.93 -17.41 18.70
C VAL A 213 -18.96 -16.90 17.70
N PHE A 214 -19.16 -17.63 16.60
CA PHE A 214 -20.13 -17.30 15.54
C PHE A 214 -21.53 -17.88 15.75
N ALA A 215 -21.84 -18.48 16.90
CA ALA A 215 -23.19 -18.99 17.17
C ALA A 215 -24.22 -17.85 17.38
N GLY A 216 -23.78 -16.65 17.71
CA GLY A 216 -24.62 -15.45 17.85
C GLY A 216 -24.86 -14.71 16.54
N ALA A 217 -25.88 -13.87 16.49
CA ALA A 217 -26.24 -13.09 15.29
C ALA A 217 -25.19 -12.04 14.88
N ALA A 218 -24.43 -11.50 15.85
CA ALA A 218 -23.38 -10.52 15.62
C ALA A 218 -22.19 -10.77 16.56
N VAL A 219 -20.99 -10.80 15.99
CA VAL A 219 -19.74 -11.07 16.70
C VAL A 219 -18.91 -9.78 16.76
N PRO A 220 -18.89 -9.07 17.89
CA PRO A 220 -18.13 -7.83 18.01
C PRO A 220 -16.63 -8.12 18.05
N PHE A 221 -15.85 -7.20 17.49
CA PHE A 221 -14.40 -7.22 17.60
C PHE A 221 -13.82 -5.84 17.94
N SER A 222 -12.64 -5.84 18.54
CA SER A 222 -11.81 -4.64 18.69
C SER A 222 -10.33 -4.97 18.52
N LEU A 223 -9.65 -4.18 17.71
CA LEU A 223 -8.24 -4.30 17.35
C LEU A 223 -7.57 -2.94 17.58
N ASN A 224 -6.46 -2.93 18.29
CA ASN A 224 -5.59 -1.76 18.38
C ASN A 224 -4.25 -2.10 17.76
N ILE A 225 -3.74 -1.22 16.89
CA ILE A 225 -2.42 -1.35 16.28
C ILE A 225 -1.75 0.01 16.20
N ILE A 226 -0.47 0.04 16.56
CA ILE A 226 0.36 1.25 16.51
C ILE A 226 1.46 1.03 15.48
N TYR A 227 1.57 1.96 14.54
CA TYR A 227 2.61 1.98 13.52
C TYR A 227 3.54 3.18 13.72
N ASN A 228 4.84 2.96 13.60
CA ASN A 228 5.76 3.94 13.09
C ASN A 228 5.73 3.88 11.56
N GLY A 229 5.53 5.02 10.92
CA GLY A 229 5.50 5.11 9.47
C GLY A 229 5.99 6.45 8.97
N SER A 230 6.02 6.57 7.65
CA SER A 230 6.31 7.80 6.93
C SER A 230 5.49 7.83 5.64
N GLU A 231 5.53 8.95 4.91
CA GLU A 231 4.92 9.15 3.59
C GLU A 231 3.38 9.15 3.56
N GLN A 232 2.73 8.06 3.95
CA GLN A 232 1.28 7.90 3.82
C GLN A 232 0.71 6.83 4.77
N VAL A 233 -0.56 7.00 5.13
CA VAL A 233 -1.40 6.00 5.81
C VAL A 233 -2.56 5.64 4.90
N LYS A 234 -2.74 4.35 4.62
CA LYS A 234 -3.80 3.79 3.77
C LYS A 234 -4.50 2.66 4.50
N MET A 235 -5.82 2.65 4.43
CA MET A 235 -6.66 1.58 4.94
C MET A 235 -7.61 1.10 3.84
N VAL A 236 -7.83 -0.20 3.74
CA VAL A 236 -8.81 -0.79 2.83
C VAL A 236 -10.18 -0.85 3.53
N PRO A 237 -11.26 -0.31 2.92
CA PRO A 237 -12.61 -0.33 3.51
C PRO A 237 -13.28 -1.70 3.31
N ILE A 238 -12.98 -2.65 4.20
CA ILE A 238 -13.47 -4.04 4.10
C ILE A 238 -14.85 -4.26 4.72
N GLY A 239 -15.33 -3.34 5.56
CA GLY A 239 -16.66 -3.45 6.14
C GLY A 239 -17.76 -3.35 5.08
N LYS A 240 -18.91 -4.00 5.30
CA LYS A 240 -20.10 -3.76 4.46
C LYS A 240 -20.50 -2.28 4.53
N ILE A 241 -20.37 -1.72 5.73
CA ILE A 241 -20.22 -0.28 5.97
C ILE A 241 -18.88 -0.04 6.67
N THR A 242 -18.05 0.82 6.09
CA THR A 242 -16.81 1.29 6.71
C THR A 242 -16.92 2.77 7.07
N GLU A 243 -16.76 3.10 8.34
CA GLU A 243 -16.64 4.49 8.84
C GLU A 243 -15.21 4.69 9.35
N ALA A 244 -14.49 5.63 8.76
CA ALA A 244 -13.12 5.94 9.17
C ALA A 244 -13.01 7.40 9.56
N THR A 245 -12.28 7.67 10.65
CA THR A 245 -11.90 9.01 11.07
C THR A 245 -10.39 9.08 11.21
N MET A 246 -9.81 10.21 10.81
CA MET A 246 -8.39 10.48 10.97
C MET A 246 -8.18 11.85 11.58
N ALA A 247 -7.32 11.93 12.59
CA ALA A 247 -6.85 13.19 13.17
C ALA A 247 -5.32 13.24 13.16
N SER A 248 -4.75 14.40 12.86
CA SER A 248 -3.30 14.60 12.88
C SER A 248 -2.91 16.03 13.21
N ASN A 249 -1.72 16.23 13.75
CA ASN A 249 -1.08 17.53 13.93
C ASN A 249 -0.42 18.08 12.64
N TRP A 250 -0.54 17.38 11.51
CA TRP A 250 0.02 17.83 10.24
C TRP A 250 -0.86 18.91 9.57
N HIS A 251 -0.32 20.10 9.35
CA HIS A 251 -1.10 21.25 8.87
C HIS A 251 -1.43 21.24 7.37
N SER A 252 -0.69 20.46 6.56
CA SER A 252 -0.85 20.43 5.08
C SER A 252 -1.13 19.03 4.54
N PRO A 253 -2.26 18.39 4.90
CA PRO A 253 -2.57 17.04 4.43
C PRO A 253 -2.86 16.99 2.94
N SER A 254 -2.47 15.88 2.31
CA SER A 254 -2.97 15.47 1.01
C SER A 254 -3.82 14.22 1.17
N PHE A 255 -4.99 14.19 0.51
CA PHE A 255 -5.89 13.05 0.53
C PHE A 255 -5.84 12.36 -0.83
N ALA A 256 -5.57 11.05 -0.83
CA ALA A 256 -5.39 10.25 -2.02
C ALA A 256 -6.03 8.86 -1.85
N GLY A 257 -6.09 8.10 -2.94
CA GLY A 257 -6.75 6.79 -3.00
C GLY A 257 -8.09 6.87 -3.73
N ASN A 258 -8.87 5.79 -3.64
CA ASN A 258 -10.12 5.66 -4.40
C ASN A 258 -11.29 6.46 -3.79
N PHE A 259 -11.17 6.85 -2.52
CA PHE A 259 -12.23 7.56 -1.78
C PHE A 259 -11.65 8.79 -1.07
N LEU A 260 -12.16 9.96 -1.40
CA LEU A 260 -11.87 11.20 -0.69
C LEU A 260 -12.76 11.30 0.56
N PRO A 261 -12.33 12.04 1.61
CA PRO A 261 -13.13 12.20 2.82
C PRO A 261 -14.43 12.96 2.52
N GLU A 262 -15.53 12.51 3.10
CA GLU A 262 -16.84 13.20 3.03
C GLU A 262 -16.79 14.54 3.77
N SER A 263 -16.03 14.60 4.86
CA SER A 263 -15.77 15.84 5.59
C SER A 263 -14.31 15.97 6.00
N LYS A 264 -13.80 17.19 5.94
CA LYS A 264 -12.44 17.54 6.37
C LYS A 264 -12.41 18.92 7.00
N LYS A 265 -11.58 19.08 8.03
CA LYS A 265 -11.19 20.36 8.62
C LYS A 265 -9.68 20.39 8.68
N VAL A 266 -9.08 21.45 8.16
CA VAL A 266 -7.62 21.65 8.13
C VAL A 266 -7.35 23.03 8.72
N ASN A 267 -6.38 23.13 9.61
CA ASN A 267 -5.92 24.37 10.22
C ASN A 267 -4.41 24.27 10.52
N ASP A 268 -3.82 25.36 11.02
CA ASP A 268 -2.38 25.44 11.30
C ASP A 268 -1.90 24.43 12.35
N ASN A 269 -2.80 23.91 13.19
CA ASN A 269 -2.49 22.91 14.22
C ASN A 269 -2.69 21.47 13.73
N GLY A 270 -3.24 21.25 12.53
CA GLY A 270 -3.49 19.91 12.02
C GLY A 270 -4.74 19.74 11.16
N PHE A 271 -5.22 18.50 11.07
CA PHE A 271 -6.45 18.17 10.37
C PHE A 271 -7.27 17.08 11.06
N THR A 272 -8.57 17.08 10.74
CA THR A 272 -9.49 15.98 10.99
C THR A 272 -10.25 15.66 9.72
N SER A 273 -10.46 14.38 9.42
CA SER A 273 -11.23 13.94 8.26
C SER A 273 -12.05 12.70 8.56
N ALA A 274 -13.18 12.54 7.86
CA ALA A 274 -14.05 11.40 8.00
C ALA A 274 -14.47 10.83 6.63
N TRP A 275 -14.59 9.52 6.57
CA TRP A 275 -15.06 8.74 5.43
C TRP A 275 -16.19 7.83 5.87
N LYS A 276 -17.19 7.67 5.00
CA LYS A 276 -18.20 6.61 5.09
C LYS A 276 -18.30 5.92 3.75
N ILE A 277 -18.04 4.63 3.73
CA ILE A 277 -17.91 3.84 2.49
C ILE A 277 -18.81 2.63 2.60
N SER A 278 -19.70 2.47 1.63
CA SER A 278 -20.54 1.28 1.46
C SER A 278 -19.82 0.25 0.57
N TYR A 279 -20.07 -1.03 0.81
CA TYR A 279 -19.56 -2.12 -0.02
C TYR A 279 -19.98 -2.05 -1.49
N LEU A 280 -21.06 -1.33 -1.81
CA LEU A 280 -21.48 -1.10 -3.20
C LEU A 280 -20.48 -0.25 -4.00
N ASN A 281 -19.61 0.49 -3.31
CA ASN A 281 -18.69 1.42 -3.96
C ASN A 281 -17.31 0.79 -4.25
N ARG A 282 -17.09 -0.49 -3.92
CA ARG A 282 -15.77 -1.16 -4.02
C ARG A 282 -15.80 -2.34 -5.00
N PRO A 283 -14.67 -2.68 -5.64
CA PRO A 283 -14.60 -3.69 -6.70
C PRO A 283 -14.40 -5.12 -6.16
N PHE A 284 -14.82 -5.44 -4.93
CA PHE A 284 -14.63 -6.77 -4.34
C PHE A 284 -15.81 -7.21 -3.47
N THR A 285 -16.00 -8.53 -3.41
CA THR A 285 -17.11 -9.21 -2.72
C THR A 285 -17.00 -9.11 -1.19
N GLN A 286 -18.09 -9.37 -0.46
CA GLN A 286 -18.10 -9.38 1.01
C GLN A 286 -17.50 -10.67 1.61
N GLN A 287 -17.41 -11.71 0.79
CA GLN A 287 -16.80 -12.99 1.11
C GLN A 287 -16.09 -13.55 -0.12
N TYR A 288 -15.05 -14.35 0.08
CA TYR A 288 -14.27 -14.97 -0.98
C TYR A 288 -13.91 -16.40 -0.59
N PHE A 289 -13.97 -17.31 -1.56
CA PHE A 289 -13.67 -18.73 -1.40
C PHE A 289 -12.56 -19.09 -2.39
N GLY A 290 -11.45 -19.66 -1.88
CA GLY A 290 -10.32 -20.14 -2.70
C GLY A 290 -8.99 -20.21 -1.96
#